data_AF-A0A7C1R3K6-F1
#
_entry.id   AF-A0A7C1R3K6-F1
#
_cell.length_a   1.000
_cell.length_b   1.000
_cell.length_c   1.000
_cell.angle_alpha   90.00
_cell.angle_beta   90.00
_cell.angle_gamma   90.00
#
_symmetry.space_group_name_H-M   'P 1'
#
loop_
_entity.id
_entity.type
_entity.pdbx_description
1 polymer ?
#
loop_
_entity_poly.entity_id
_entity_poly.type
_entity_poly.pdbx_seq_one_letter_code
_entity_poly.pdbx_strand_id
1 'polypeptide(L)'
;MISQLSVTTGQHSDKGHKPVNQDFHGLIIPGNQQLQSKGIAVAIADGISSSNVSQIASESAVAGFLSDYYSTPESWSVKQSAQRVLRASNAWLHAQTRQSRYRYDQDRGYVCTLSVLILKSATAHLFHVGDARIYRLQGKVLEQLTTDHRVWLSRDESCLNRAMGLSSQLDIDYLTVPVWPGDTFVLATDGVYEHLSEGDMAGIIRESGDDPDAAARQLIAAALAHGSDDNLSAQIVRVDSIPTQKSNEDITLDAHQLPFAPELLPGQLLDGYRALRLIHASSRSHVYLAVDEASNRQVAIKVPAMDMQQDPRALEHFNTEQWVAQRINSPHVVRPFAPQRQRSCLYLATEYVQGTSLKQWLLDNPNPPLETVRQLVEQIARGLRAFHRLEMVHQDLKPDNILIDDQGTLVLIDFGATRIAGLQELREHNEPTWPRGAALYSAPETFLGEPTNWQADQFSLGVITYQLLTGQLPYGTRVPGIRNQNQLRRLTYHLSLIHI
;
A
#
# COMPACT_ATOMS: atom_id res chain seq x y z
N MET A 1 -13.73 -19.83 14.10
CA MET A 1 -13.25 -18.60 14.76
C MET A 1 -12.25 -17.96 13.81
N ILE A 2 -12.38 -16.66 13.58
CA ILE A 2 -11.51 -15.89 12.69
C ILE A 2 -10.22 -15.67 13.47
N SER A 3 -9.09 -16.28 13.07
CA SER A 3 -7.80 -15.89 13.65
C SER A 3 -7.42 -14.54 13.05
N GLN A 4 -7.06 -13.57 13.90
CA GLN A 4 -6.44 -12.32 13.47
C GLN A 4 -4.92 -12.44 13.63
N LEU A 5 -4.16 -11.52 13.04
CA LEU A 5 -2.73 -11.46 13.33
C LEU A 5 -2.54 -11.14 14.82
N SER A 6 -1.88 -12.04 15.55
CA SER A 6 -1.55 -11.85 16.96
C SER A 6 -0.12 -12.27 17.26
N VAL A 7 0.52 -11.55 18.17
CA VAL A 7 1.93 -11.77 18.54
C VAL A 7 2.10 -11.69 20.06
N THR A 8 3.04 -12.47 20.57
CA THR A 8 3.59 -12.32 21.91
C THR A 8 4.96 -11.66 21.77
N THR A 9 5.20 -10.58 22.52
CA THR A 9 6.43 -9.78 22.38
C THR A 9 7.15 -9.65 23.71
N GLY A 10 8.46 -9.47 23.66
CA GLY A 10 9.28 -9.10 24.80
C GLY A 10 10.43 -8.22 24.37
N GLN A 11 10.85 -7.31 25.24
CA GLN A 11 11.88 -6.32 24.89
C GLN A 11 12.66 -5.87 26.11
N HIS A 12 13.95 -5.68 25.92
CA HIS A 12 14.82 -5.13 26.96
C HIS A 12 15.93 -4.30 26.33
N SER A 13 16.29 -3.22 27.02
CA SER A 13 17.39 -2.34 26.63
C SER A 13 18.10 -1.85 27.88
N ASP A 14 19.42 -1.92 27.86
CA ASP A 14 20.28 -1.49 28.95
C ASP A 14 21.43 -0.62 28.39
N LYS A 15 21.83 0.39 29.15
CA LYS A 15 22.94 1.26 28.78
C LYS A 15 24.31 0.57 28.92
N GLY A 16 24.36 -0.60 29.56
CA GLY A 16 25.59 -1.30 29.87
C GLY A 16 26.50 -0.46 30.75
N HIS A 17 27.78 -0.37 30.35
CA HIS A 17 28.79 0.40 31.06
C HIS A 17 28.81 1.89 30.66
N LYS A 18 28.04 2.29 29.65
CA LYS A 18 27.97 3.67 29.16
C LYS A 18 27.12 4.56 30.09
N PRO A 19 27.39 5.89 30.12
CA PRO A 19 26.61 6.82 30.94
C PRO A 19 25.17 7.02 30.42
N VAL A 20 24.97 6.89 29.11
CA VAL A 20 23.71 7.11 28.39
C VAL A 20 23.42 5.88 27.53
N ASN A 21 22.15 5.54 27.40
CA ASN A 21 21.69 4.56 26.42
C ASN A 21 21.48 5.26 25.07
N GLN A 22 22.28 4.93 24.07
CA GLN A 22 22.19 5.45 22.70
C GLN A 22 21.27 4.58 21.84
N ASP A 23 20.93 3.39 22.30
CA ASP A 23 19.92 2.54 21.68
C ASP A 23 18.51 3.05 21.98
N PHE A 24 17.60 2.80 21.04
CA PHE A 24 16.18 3.00 21.24
C PHE A 24 15.38 1.93 20.51
N HIS A 25 14.27 1.49 21.12
CA HIS A 25 13.39 0.50 20.53
C HIS A 25 11.92 0.86 20.76
N GLY A 26 11.05 0.32 19.92
CA GLY A 26 9.62 0.54 20.01
C GLY A 26 8.79 -0.51 19.27
N LEU A 27 7.54 -0.60 19.65
CA LEU A 27 6.55 -1.53 19.10
C LEU A 27 5.17 -0.87 19.15
N ILE A 28 4.40 -1.01 18.07
CA ILE A 28 2.96 -0.67 18.06
C ILE A 28 2.17 -1.87 17.55
N ILE A 29 1.22 -2.33 18.37
CA ILE A 29 0.15 -3.25 17.98
C ILE A 29 -1.12 -2.39 17.85
N PRO A 30 -1.56 -2.05 16.63
CA PRO A 30 -2.70 -1.15 16.45
C PRO A 30 -4.04 -1.88 16.65
N GLY A 31 -5.14 -1.12 16.73
CA GLY A 31 -6.49 -1.68 16.76
C GLY A 31 -6.93 -2.29 15.41
N ASN A 32 -8.06 -3.02 15.41
CA ASN A 32 -8.50 -3.91 14.31
C ASN A 32 -8.35 -3.34 12.87
N GLN A 33 -8.82 -2.13 12.60
CA GLN A 33 -8.77 -1.56 11.23
C GLN A 33 -7.33 -1.27 10.76
N GLN A 34 -6.51 -0.68 11.63
CA GLN A 34 -5.10 -0.40 11.34
C GLN A 34 -4.27 -1.69 11.36
N LEU A 35 -4.64 -2.68 12.16
CA LEU A 35 -3.99 -4.00 12.16
C LEU A 35 -4.15 -4.70 10.81
N GLN A 36 -5.32 -4.62 10.18
CA GLN A 36 -5.57 -5.20 8.86
C GLN A 36 -4.85 -4.43 7.75
N SER A 37 -4.90 -3.10 7.78
CA SER A 37 -4.38 -2.25 6.69
C SER A 37 -2.89 -1.94 6.80
N LYS A 38 -2.31 -1.89 8.00
CA LYS A 38 -0.93 -1.48 8.27
C LYS A 38 -0.11 -2.52 9.05
N GLY A 39 -0.73 -3.44 9.76
CA GLY A 39 -0.02 -4.48 10.51
C GLY A 39 0.65 -3.97 11.78
N ILE A 40 1.46 -4.84 12.39
CA ILE A 40 2.22 -4.59 13.62
C ILE A 40 3.60 -4.11 13.24
N ALA A 41 4.05 -2.97 13.77
CA ALA A 41 5.35 -2.39 13.48
C ALA A 41 6.27 -2.47 14.71
N VAL A 42 7.48 -2.97 14.50
CA VAL A 42 8.54 -3.14 15.49
C VAL A 42 9.79 -2.44 14.94
N ALA A 43 10.46 -1.61 15.73
CA ALA A 43 11.62 -0.88 15.28
C ALA A 43 12.68 -0.79 16.38
N ILE A 44 13.95 -0.96 15.99
CA ILE A 44 15.13 -0.81 16.83
C ILE A 44 16.16 0.07 16.12
N ALA A 45 16.85 0.91 16.88
CA ALA A 45 17.93 1.75 16.40
C ALA A 45 19.05 1.79 17.42
N ASP A 46 20.28 1.85 16.93
CA ASP A 46 21.48 2.12 17.70
C ASP A 46 22.10 3.44 17.19
N GLY A 47 22.44 4.33 18.12
CA GLY A 47 23.05 5.61 17.84
C GLY A 47 24.58 5.52 17.87
N ILE A 48 25.26 6.06 16.85
CA ILE A 48 26.72 5.93 16.74
C ILE A 48 27.47 6.40 18.01
N SER A 49 28.39 5.56 18.49
CA SER A 49 29.16 5.76 19.73
C SER A 49 29.98 7.07 19.76
N SER A 50 30.44 7.55 18.61
CA SER A 50 31.25 8.77 18.47
C SER A 50 30.49 10.08 18.69
N SER A 51 29.15 10.04 18.72
CA SER A 51 28.29 11.23 18.80
C SER A 51 27.60 11.39 20.14
N ASN A 52 27.64 12.60 20.71
CA ASN A 52 26.97 12.93 21.98
C ASN A 52 25.46 13.19 21.85
N VAL A 53 24.93 13.12 20.62
CA VAL A 53 23.50 13.38 20.30
C VAL A 53 22.86 12.20 19.58
N SER A 54 23.55 11.06 19.47
CA SER A 54 23.06 9.90 18.73
C SER A 54 21.85 9.23 19.40
N GLN A 55 21.70 9.34 20.72
CA GLN A 55 20.49 8.93 21.45
C GLN A 55 19.24 9.70 20.99
N ILE A 56 19.39 10.97 20.61
CA ILE A 56 18.27 11.77 20.07
C ILE A 56 17.96 11.28 18.64
N ALA A 57 18.98 10.87 17.89
CA ALA A 57 18.81 10.35 16.53
C ALA A 57 18.06 9.02 16.53
N SER A 58 18.48 8.05 17.35
CA SER A 58 17.84 6.73 17.47
C SER A 58 16.39 6.85 17.99
N GLU A 59 16.17 7.64 19.04
CA GLU A 59 14.82 7.93 19.56
C GLU A 59 13.93 8.57 18.50
N SER A 60 14.41 9.64 17.85
CA SER A 60 13.64 10.35 16.82
C SER A 60 13.35 9.46 15.61
N ALA A 61 14.28 8.59 15.22
CA ALA A 61 14.11 7.67 14.10
C ALA A 61 13.01 6.64 14.40
N VAL A 62 13.07 5.98 15.56
CA VAL A 62 12.10 4.94 15.95
C VAL A 62 10.73 5.55 16.30
N ALA A 63 10.68 6.54 17.19
CA ALA A 63 9.41 7.15 17.60
C ALA A 63 8.73 7.88 16.45
N GLY A 64 9.50 8.62 15.64
CA GLY A 64 8.98 9.27 14.43
C GLY A 64 8.46 8.27 13.41
N PHE A 65 9.19 7.17 13.18
CA PHE A 65 8.73 6.11 12.29
C PHE A 65 7.41 5.49 12.73
N LEU A 66 7.33 5.06 14.00
CA LEU A 66 6.15 4.40 14.54
C LEU A 66 4.93 5.33 14.56
N SER A 67 5.12 6.63 14.79
CA SER A 67 4.03 7.62 14.72
C SER A 67 3.55 7.84 13.27
N ASP A 68 4.47 8.11 12.35
CA ASP A 68 4.12 8.57 11.00
C ASP A 68 3.67 7.42 10.09
N TYR A 69 4.14 6.19 10.33
CA TYR A 69 3.76 5.01 9.56
C TYR A 69 2.26 4.78 9.54
N TYR A 70 1.59 4.82 10.70
CA TYR A 70 0.14 4.63 10.81
C TYR A 70 -0.69 5.82 10.29
N SER A 71 -0.05 6.97 10.06
CA SER A 71 -0.66 8.15 9.47
C SER A 71 -0.59 8.16 7.93
N THR A 72 0.12 7.20 7.33
CA THR A 72 0.18 7.06 5.87
C THR A 72 -1.15 6.56 5.28
N PRO A 73 -1.49 6.91 4.02
CA PRO A 73 -2.73 6.46 3.38
C PRO A 73 -2.92 4.94 3.45
N GLU A 74 -4.11 4.47 3.82
CA GLU A 74 -4.44 3.03 3.90
C GLU A 74 -4.28 2.30 2.56
N SER A 75 -4.32 3.02 1.44
CA SER A 75 -4.14 2.47 0.09
C SER A 75 -2.70 2.10 -0.23
N TRP A 76 -1.74 2.74 0.45
CA TRP A 76 -0.32 2.49 0.24
C TRP A 76 0.09 1.15 0.83
N SER A 77 0.89 0.43 0.06
CA SER A 77 1.65 -0.74 0.47
C SER A 77 2.49 -0.46 1.71
N VAL A 78 2.83 -1.52 2.46
CA VAL A 78 3.76 -1.45 3.59
C VAL A 78 5.09 -0.86 3.11
N LYS A 79 5.57 -1.32 1.95
CA LYS A 79 6.81 -0.84 1.32
C LYS A 79 6.80 0.67 1.12
N GLN A 80 5.78 1.21 0.44
CA GLN A 80 5.69 2.62 0.13
C GLN A 80 5.53 3.47 1.39
N SER A 81 4.68 3.01 2.31
CA SER A 81 4.42 3.68 3.59
C SER A 81 5.71 3.83 4.40
N ALA A 82 6.41 2.73 4.63
CA ALA A 82 7.66 2.74 5.40
C ALA A 82 8.76 3.52 4.70
N GLN A 83 9.01 3.31 3.39
CA GLN A 83 10.05 4.05 2.67
C GLN A 83 9.81 5.56 2.63
N ARG A 84 8.54 6.00 2.53
CA ARG A 84 8.20 7.42 2.55
C ARG A 84 8.53 8.05 3.90
N VAL A 85 8.16 7.39 4.99
CA VAL A 85 8.42 7.85 6.36
C VAL A 85 9.92 7.85 6.65
N LEU A 86 10.62 6.75 6.36
CA LEU A 86 12.07 6.63 6.56
C LEU A 86 12.86 7.71 5.83
N ARG A 87 12.53 8.01 4.56
CA ARG A 87 13.17 9.10 3.80
C ARG A 87 12.89 10.47 4.41
N ALA A 88 11.70 10.70 4.96
CA ALA A 88 11.37 11.95 5.64
C ALA A 88 12.14 12.10 6.95
N SER A 89 12.19 11.05 7.79
CA SER A 89 12.97 11.02 9.02
C SER A 89 14.46 11.24 8.75
N ASN A 90 15.02 10.59 7.71
CA ASN A 90 16.40 10.81 7.29
C ASN A 90 16.67 12.24 6.85
N ALA A 91 15.77 12.84 6.06
CA ALA A 91 15.93 14.22 5.62
C ALA A 91 15.95 15.20 6.81
N TRP A 92 15.14 14.93 7.83
CA TRP A 92 15.14 15.69 9.08
C TRP A 92 16.43 15.52 9.88
N LEU A 93 16.87 14.28 10.14
CA LEU A 93 18.12 13.99 10.86
C LEU A 93 19.35 14.61 10.18
N HIS A 94 19.46 14.44 8.85
CA HIS A 94 20.53 15.04 8.07
C HIS A 94 20.47 16.58 8.10
N ALA A 95 19.27 17.19 8.13
CA ALA A 95 19.13 18.63 8.30
C ALA A 95 19.59 19.10 9.69
N GLN A 96 19.28 18.37 10.76
CA GLN A 96 19.76 18.66 12.12
C GLN A 96 21.29 18.63 12.21
N THR A 97 21.93 17.61 11.63
CA THR A 97 23.40 17.53 11.56
C THR A 97 23.99 18.77 10.87
N ARG A 98 23.42 19.19 9.72
CA ARG A 98 23.89 20.37 8.98
C ARG A 98 23.67 21.71 9.68
N GLN A 99 22.64 21.81 10.52
CA GLN A 99 22.35 23.02 11.32
C GLN A 99 23.16 23.07 12.63
N SER A 100 23.72 21.93 13.05
CA SER A 100 24.52 21.83 14.27
C SER A 100 25.94 22.36 14.10
N ARG A 101 26.67 22.51 15.22
CA ARG A 101 28.11 22.78 15.24
C ARG A 101 28.97 21.66 14.62
N TYR A 102 28.37 20.51 14.32
CA TYR A 102 29.01 19.32 13.75
C TYR A 102 28.79 19.18 12.24
N ARG A 103 28.43 20.26 11.53
CA ARG A 103 28.11 20.23 10.08
C ARG A 103 29.21 19.67 9.17
N TYR A 104 30.45 19.59 9.66
CA TYR A 104 31.62 19.08 8.93
C TYR A 104 32.21 17.81 9.57
N ASP A 105 31.60 17.31 10.65
CA ASP A 105 32.06 16.17 11.43
C ASP A 105 30.90 15.19 11.55
N GLN A 106 30.80 14.28 10.58
CA GLN A 106 29.70 13.32 10.48
C GLN A 106 29.69 12.34 11.65
N ASP A 107 30.84 12.08 12.26
CA ASP A 107 31.00 11.20 13.42
C ASP A 107 30.42 11.81 14.71
N ARG A 108 29.98 13.08 14.66
CA ARG A 108 29.32 13.78 15.78
C ARG A 108 27.91 14.26 15.45
N GLY A 109 27.34 13.75 14.36
CA GLY A 109 26.02 14.12 13.87
C GLY A 109 24.86 13.36 14.52
N TYR A 110 23.64 13.70 14.09
CA TYR A 110 22.42 12.94 14.37
C TYR A 110 22.37 11.72 13.44
N VAL A 111 23.14 10.69 13.78
CA VAL A 111 23.30 9.48 12.97
C VAL A 111 22.98 8.25 13.81
N CYS A 112 22.21 7.33 13.24
CA CYS A 112 21.87 6.06 13.87
C CYS A 112 21.62 4.96 12.83
N THR A 113 21.72 3.71 13.26
CA THR A 113 21.19 2.55 12.55
C THR A 113 19.67 2.53 12.71
N LEU A 114 18.98 1.75 11.87
CA LEU A 114 17.55 1.51 12.03
C LEU A 114 17.16 0.20 11.35
N SER A 115 16.54 -0.68 12.13
CA SER A 115 15.92 -1.91 11.67
C SER A 115 14.45 -1.92 12.03
N VAL A 116 13.61 -2.17 11.03
CA VAL A 116 12.16 -2.20 11.17
C VAL A 116 11.61 -3.52 10.66
N LEU A 117 10.79 -4.17 11.49
CA LEU A 117 9.98 -5.32 11.13
C LEU A 117 8.51 -4.91 11.14
N ILE A 118 7.81 -5.18 10.03
CA ILE A 118 6.35 -4.99 9.95
C ILE A 118 5.70 -6.32 9.62
N LEU A 119 4.87 -6.81 10.53
CA LEU A 119 4.07 -8.01 10.33
C LEU A 119 2.68 -7.62 9.83
N LYS A 120 2.33 -8.02 8.61
CA LYS A 120 1.01 -7.78 8.03
C LYS A 120 0.51 -9.03 7.33
N SER A 121 -0.69 -9.49 7.71
CA SER A 121 -1.22 -10.77 7.25
C SER A 121 -0.23 -11.91 7.52
N ALA A 122 0.11 -12.71 6.51
CA ALA A 122 1.10 -13.79 6.57
C ALA A 122 2.49 -13.37 6.03
N THR A 123 2.83 -12.07 6.06
CA THR A 123 4.11 -11.55 5.54
C THR A 123 4.81 -10.64 6.55
N ALA A 124 6.12 -10.84 6.68
CA ALA A 124 7.03 -9.95 7.39
C ALA A 124 7.77 -9.08 6.37
N HIS A 125 7.68 -7.77 6.55
CA HIS A 125 8.37 -6.76 5.76
C HIS A 125 9.50 -6.16 6.60
N LEU A 126 10.73 -6.31 6.13
CA LEU A 126 11.94 -5.85 6.82
C LEU A 126 12.50 -4.64 6.08
N PHE A 127 12.82 -3.58 6.82
CA PHE A 127 13.52 -2.41 6.33
C PHE A 127 14.78 -2.20 7.18
N HIS A 128 15.92 -2.03 6.53
CA HIS A 128 17.19 -2.00 7.23
C HIS A 128 18.15 -0.95 6.67
N VAL A 129 18.79 -0.22 7.59
CA VAL A 129 19.90 0.68 7.32
C VAL A 129 20.86 0.63 8.52
N GLY A 130 22.13 0.32 8.30
CA GLY A 130 23.13 0.19 9.37
C GLY A 130 23.42 -1.27 9.68
N ASP A 131 23.61 -1.62 10.95
CA ASP A 131 24.00 -2.96 11.37
C ASP A 131 23.17 -3.52 12.53
N ALA A 132 22.17 -2.82 13.07
CA ALA A 132 21.19 -3.45 13.96
C ALA A 132 20.46 -4.60 13.24
N ARG A 133 20.57 -5.84 13.72
CA ARG A 133 20.18 -7.03 12.95
C ARG A 133 18.75 -7.47 13.21
N ILE A 134 18.12 -8.07 12.21
CA ILE A 134 16.87 -8.82 12.33
C ILE A 134 17.14 -10.28 12.01
N TYR A 135 16.75 -11.17 12.92
CA TYR A 135 16.87 -12.61 12.81
C TYR A 135 15.51 -13.28 12.80
N ARG A 136 15.47 -14.51 12.29
CA ARG A 136 14.34 -15.44 12.42
C ARG A 136 14.80 -16.74 13.06
N LEU A 137 14.14 -17.10 14.15
CA LEU A 137 14.37 -18.36 14.84
C LEU A 137 13.43 -19.44 14.29
N GLN A 138 14.02 -20.48 13.68
CA GLN A 138 13.31 -21.67 13.22
C GLN A 138 13.90 -22.91 13.90
N GLY A 139 13.15 -23.50 14.83
CA GLY A 139 13.61 -24.65 15.60
C GLY A 139 14.80 -24.29 16.50
N LYS A 140 16.02 -24.63 16.07
CA LYS A 140 17.28 -24.31 16.80
C LYS A 140 18.19 -23.33 16.04
N VAL A 141 17.80 -22.94 14.83
CA VAL A 141 18.62 -22.11 13.95
C VAL A 141 18.11 -20.68 14.02
N LEU A 142 19.01 -19.75 14.31
CA LEU A 142 18.74 -18.32 14.25
C LEU A 142 19.31 -17.78 12.95
N GLU A 143 18.47 -17.58 11.95
CA GLU A 143 18.86 -17.10 10.63
C GLU A 143 18.90 -15.56 10.62
N GLN A 144 20.04 -14.97 10.26
CA GLN A 144 20.13 -13.53 10.02
C GLN A 144 19.44 -13.17 8.70
N LEU A 145 18.46 -12.25 8.75
CA LEU A 145 17.71 -11.80 7.58
C LEU A 145 18.23 -10.48 6.99
N THR A 146 18.92 -9.66 7.78
CA THR A 146 19.50 -8.38 7.35
C THR A 146 20.97 -8.52 6.96
N THR A 147 21.50 -7.59 6.19
CA THR A 147 22.93 -7.53 5.84
C THR A 147 23.54 -6.28 6.44
N ASP A 148 24.60 -6.43 7.22
CA ASP A 148 25.24 -5.32 7.92
C ASP A 148 25.88 -4.33 6.95
N HIS A 149 25.61 -3.04 7.15
CA HIS A 149 26.15 -1.93 6.36
C HIS A 149 27.39 -1.32 7.01
N ARG A 150 28.37 -2.19 7.30
CA ARG A 150 29.62 -1.85 8.01
C ARG A 150 30.85 -2.14 7.15
N VAL A 151 31.86 -1.27 7.24
CA VAL A 151 33.16 -1.41 6.60
C VAL A 151 34.23 -1.52 7.68
N TRP A 152 35.02 -2.59 7.63
CA TRP A 152 36.12 -2.82 8.56
C TRP A 152 37.37 -2.07 8.07
N LEU A 153 37.82 -1.10 8.87
CA LEU A 153 39.02 -0.31 8.64
C LEU A 153 40.26 -1.01 9.21
N SER A 154 40.09 -1.78 10.28
CA SER A 154 41.10 -2.66 10.88
C SER A 154 40.44 -3.90 11.49
N ARG A 155 41.19 -4.71 12.26
CA ARG A 155 40.62 -5.88 12.97
C ARG A 155 39.61 -5.49 14.06
N ASP A 156 39.77 -4.31 14.64
CA ASP A 156 39.01 -3.85 15.80
C ASP A 156 38.27 -2.53 15.52
N GLU A 157 38.39 -1.99 14.30
CA GLU A 157 37.81 -0.69 13.92
C GLU A 157 36.99 -0.79 12.64
N SER A 158 35.84 -0.15 12.66
CA SER A 158 34.82 -0.26 11.64
C SER A 158 33.95 0.98 11.59
N CYS A 159 33.42 1.32 10.43
CA CYS A 159 32.48 2.41 10.27
C CYS A 159 31.23 1.99 9.49
N LEU A 160 30.12 2.67 9.75
CA LEU A 160 28.89 2.49 8.98
C LEU A 160 29.06 3.13 7.61
N ASN A 161 28.78 2.39 6.54
CA ASN A 161 28.72 2.94 5.18
C ASN A 161 27.30 3.39 4.79
N ARG A 162 26.28 2.94 5.54
CA ARG A 162 24.90 3.42 5.45
C ARG A 162 24.32 3.57 6.86
N ALA A 163 23.71 4.71 7.12
CA ALA A 163 23.03 5.01 8.38
C ALA A 163 22.00 6.11 8.15
N MET A 164 20.99 6.17 9.02
CA MET A 164 20.06 7.29 9.05
C MET A 164 20.80 8.58 9.41
N GLY A 165 20.50 9.68 8.73
CA GLY A 165 21.10 10.99 8.96
C GLY A 165 22.50 11.20 8.39
N LEU A 166 23.16 10.13 7.91
CA LEU A 166 24.53 10.18 7.36
C LEU A 166 24.61 11.00 6.06
N SER A 167 23.61 10.85 5.19
CA SER A 167 23.56 11.50 3.88
C SER A 167 22.15 12.00 3.55
N SER A 168 22.04 12.94 2.60
CA SER A 168 20.73 13.42 2.12
C SER A 168 19.90 12.36 1.40
N GLN A 169 20.55 11.32 0.88
CA GLN A 169 19.90 10.18 0.23
C GLN A 169 19.98 8.97 1.16
N LEU A 170 18.90 8.20 1.24
CA LEU A 170 18.82 7.01 2.08
C LEU A 170 18.61 5.78 1.20
N ASP A 171 19.59 4.89 1.24
CA ASP A 171 19.51 3.56 0.64
C ASP A 171 18.96 2.59 1.68
N ILE A 172 17.72 2.15 1.48
CA ILE A 172 16.99 1.28 2.41
C ILE A 172 16.96 -0.12 1.82
N ASP A 173 17.53 -1.09 2.53
CA ASP A 173 17.36 -2.50 2.19
C ASP A 173 15.94 -2.94 2.55
N TYR A 174 15.29 -3.67 1.65
CA TYR A 174 13.91 -4.13 1.81
C TYR A 174 13.79 -5.61 1.45
N LEU A 175 13.31 -6.40 2.41
CA LEU A 175 13.09 -7.85 2.25
C LEU A 175 11.67 -8.20 2.71
N THR A 176 11.04 -9.14 2.01
CA THR A 176 9.78 -9.76 2.45
C THR A 176 9.98 -11.24 2.66
N VAL A 177 9.52 -11.75 3.80
CA VAL A 177 9.52 -13.20 4.08
C VAL A 177 8.12 -13.67 4.51
N PRO A 178 7.69 -14.87 4.09
CA PRO A 178 6.45 -15.47 4.56
C PRO A 178 6.52 -15.81 6.05
N VAL A 179 5.37 -15.70 6.72
CA VAL A 179 5.19 -15.87 8.17
C VAL A 179 4.20 -16.99 8.45
N TRP A 180 4.55 -17.85 9.40
CA TRP A 180 3.72 -18.91 9.93
C TRP A 180 3.55 -18.77 11.46
N PRO A 181 2.45 -19.29 12.03
CA PRO A 181 2.32 -19.40 13.47
C PRO A 181 3.50 -20.14 14.09
N GLY A 182 4.04 -19.60 15.18
CA GLY A 182 5.24 -20.09 15.87
C GLY A 182 6.55 -19.43 15.42
N ASP A 183 6.57 -18.73 14.29
CA ASP A 183 7.77 -17.96 13.88
C ASP A 183 8.14 -16.94 14.96
N THR A 184 9.43 -16.88 15.28
CA THR A 184 9.95 -15.91 16.25
C THR A 184 11.01 -15.05 15.58
N PHE A 185 10.78 -13.74 15.54
CA PHE A 185 11.72 -12.75 15.05
C PHE A 185 12.49 -12.13 16.22
N VAL A 186 13.77 -11.86 16.01
CA VAL A 186 14.64 -11.23 17.01
C VAL A 186 15.31 -10.02 16.39
N LEU A 187 15.12 -8.85 16.98
CA LEU A 187 15.84 -7.63 16.60
C LEU A 187 16.89 -7.35 17.67
N ALA A 188 18.14 -7.12 17.29
CA ALA A 188 19.24 -6.93 18.25
C ALA A 188 20.30 -5.93 17.77
N THR A 189 20.89 -5.18 18.71
CA THR A 189 22.05 -4.31 18.49
C THR A 189 23.37 -5.07 18.68
N ASP A 190 24.47 -4.48 18.21
CA ASP A 190 25.82 -5.07 18.22
C ASP A 190 26.31 -5.42 19.63
N GLY A 191 25.96 -4.60 20.63
CA GLY A 191 26.20 -4.89 22.04
C GLY A 191 25.68 -6.25 22.49
N VAL A 192 24.67 -6.82 21.81
CA VAL A 192 24.17 -8.18 22.04
C VAL A 192 24.83 -9.20 21.11
N TYR A 193 24.69 -9.04 19.79
CA TYR A 193 25.04 -10.11 18.83
C TYR A 193 26.54 -10.29 18.59
N GLU A 194 27.39 -9.34 18.99
CA GLU A 194 28.84 -9.53 18.92
C GLU A 194 29.39 -10.39 20.07
N HIS A 195 28.64 -10.46 21.17
CA HIS A 195 29.05 -11.13 22.41
C HIS A 195 28.37 -12.49 22.63
N LEU A 196 27.33 -12.80 21.85
CA LEU A 196 26.60 -14.05 21.92
C LEU A 196 26.59 -14.74 20.55
N SER A 197 26.84 -16.05 20.54
CA SER A 197 26.66 -16.81 19.30
C SER A 197 25.18 -16.97 18.97
N GLU A 198 24.85 -17.16 17.69
CA GLU A 198 23.49 -17.46 17.23
C GLU A 198 22.88 -18.67 17.96
N GLY A 199 23.72 -19.65 18.31
CA GLY A 199 23.31 -20.83 19.08
C GLY A 199 22.94 -20.51 20.53
N ASP A 200 23.70 -19.64 21.19
CA ASP A 200 23.42 -19.19 22.56
C ASP A 200 22.14 -18.36 22.60
N MET A 201 21.99 -17.42 21.65
CA MET A 201 20.78 -16.61 21.52
C MET A 201 19.54 -17.49 21.29
N ALA A 202 19.62 -18.46 20.36
CA ALA A 202 18.55 -19.42 20.12
C ALA A 202 18.24 -20.28 21.36
N GLY A 203 19.27 -20.66 22.12
CA GLY A 203 19.13 -21.40 23.39
C GLY A 203 18.32 -20.63 24.42
N ILE A 204 18.74 -19.41 24.74
CA ILE A 204 18.13 -18.52 25.72
C ILE A 204 16.64 -18.28 25.40
N ILE A 205 16.34 -17.98 24.13
CA ILE A 205 14.96 -17.71 23.70
C ILE A 205 14.06 -18.94 23.88
N ARG A 206 14.59 -20.13 23.56
CA ARG A 206 13.83 -21.39 23.69
C ARG A 206 13.62 -21.81 25.14
N GLU A 207 14.63 -21.64 25.99
CA GLU A 207 14.57 -21.99 27.41
C GLU A 207 13.59 -21.11 28.20
N SER A 208 13.41 -19.87 27.75
CA SER A 208 12.45 -18.93 28.32
C SER A 208 10.98 -19.24 27.99
N GLY A 209 10.73 -20.17 27.04
CA GLY A 209 9.40 -20.67 26.72
C GLY A 209 8.41 -19.57 26.31
N ASP A 210 7.33 -19.43 27.09
CA ASP A 210 6.24 -18.49 26.79
C ASP A 210 6.45 -17.06 27.33
N ASP A 211 7.65 -16.74 27.84
CA ASP A 211 8.01 -15.41 28.35
C ASP A 211 9.12 -14.75 27.51
N PRO A 212 8.78 -14.08 26.40
CA PRO A 212 9.74 -13.34 25.59
C PRO A 212 10.43 -12.17 26.34
N ASP A 213 9.81 -11.60 27.38
CA ASP A 213 10.42 -10.53 28.17
C ASP A 213 11.55 -11.08 29.05
N ALA A 214 11.35 -12.26 29.65
CA ALA A 214 12.42 -12.96 30.33
C ALA A 214 13.56 -13.34 29.37
N ALA A 215 13.24 -13.80 28.16
CA ALA A 215 14.24 -14.08 27.13
C ALA A 215 15.07 -12.84 26.78
N ALA A 216 14.41 -11.69 26.54
CA ALA A 216 15.09 -10.45 26.22
C ALA A 216 16.03 -10.01 27.36
N ARG A 217 15.57 -10.06 28.62
CA ARG A 217 16.42 -9.76 29.79
C ARG A 217 17.61 -10.72 29.91
N GLN A 218 17.41 -12.00 29.65
CA GLN A 218 18.48 -13.01 29.70
C GLN A 218 19.51 -12.82 28.60
N LEU A 219 19.10 -12.43 27.38
CA LEU A 219 20.03 -12.09 26.30
C LEU A 219 20.96 -10.94 26.71
N ILE A 220 20.39 -9.86 27.27
CA ILE A 220 21.18 -8.71 27.73
C ILE A 220 22.11 -9.12 28.88
N ALA A 221 21.60 -9.85 29.88
CA ALA A 221 22.41 -10.31 31.01
C ALA A 221 23.56 -11.24 30.58
N ALA A 222 23.31 -12.13 29.61
CA ALA A 222 24.32 -13.01 29.07
C ALA A 222 25.38 -12.24 28.26
N ALA A 223 24.99 -11.27 27.43
CA ALA A 223 25.94 -10.44 26.68
C ALA A 223 26.83 -9.61 27.61
N LEU A 224 26.27 -9.03 28.68
CA LEU A 224 27.04 -8.35 29.74
C LEU A 224 28.02 -9.29 30.44
N ALA A 225 27.59 -10.51 30.76
CA ALA A 225 28.47 -11.52 31.37
C ALA A 225 29.60 -11.97 30.45
N HIS A 226 29.40 -11.92 29.13
CA HIS A 226 30.43 -12.19 28.11
C HIS A 226 31.30 -10.97 27.77
N GLY A 227 31.14 -9.87 28.50
CA GLY A 227 32.06 -8.73 28.45
C GLY A 227 31.62 -7.55 27.58
N SER A 228 30.35 -7.50 27.17
CA SER A 228 29.83 -6.35 26.42
C SER A 228 29.99 -5.02 27.19
N ASP A 229 30.59 -4.03 26.53
CA ASP A 229 30.83 -2.69 27.05
C ASP A 229 30.01 -1.60 26.34
N ASP A 230 29.16 -1.98 25.38
CA ASP A 230 28.27 -1.08 24.64
C ASP A 230 26.85 -1.01 25.26
N ASN A 231 25.95 -0.25 24.63
CA ASN A 231 24.52 -0.31 24.81
C ASN A 231 23.98 -1.62 24.23
N LEU A 232 22.99 -2.19 24.88
CA LEU A 232 22.47 -3.51 24.50
C LEU A 232 20.96 -3.46 24.42
N SER A 233 20.41 -3.82 23.27
CA SER A 233 18.97 -3.86 23.06
C SER A 233 18.55 -5.08 22.29
N ALA A 234 17.47 -5.71 22.74
CA ALA A 234 16.86 -6.86 22.08
C ALA A 234 15.33 -6.77 22.13
N GLN A 235 14.68 -7.08 21.00
CA GLN A 235 13.24 -7.29 20.92
C GLN A 235 12.97 -8.67 20.32
N ILE A 236 12.03 -9.40 20.92
CA ILE A 236 11.58 -10.72 20.49
C ILE A 236 10.11 -10.62 20.14
N VAL A 237 9.74 -11.12 18.96
CA VAL A 237 8.38 -11.08 18.42
C VAL A 237 8.01 -12.48 17.97
N ARG A 238 7.20 -13.18 18.76
CA ARG A 238 6.65 -14.48 18.41
C ARG A 238 5.28 -14.32 17.79
N VAL A 239 5.06 -14.94 16.63
CA VAL A 239 3.78 -14.93 15.92
C VAL A 239 2.90 -16.05 16.48
N ASP A 240 1.83 -15.68 17.18
CA ASP A 240 0.94 -16.67 17.79
C ASP A 240 -0.12 -17.15 16.79
N SER A 241 -0.63 -16.23 15.98
CA SER A 241 -1.56 -16.59 14.91
C SER A 241 -1.48 -15.60 13.75
N ILE A 242 -1.71 -16.12 12.55
CA ILE A 242 -1.88 -15.34 11.33
C ILE A 242 -3.35 -15.40 10.91
N PRO A 243 -3.84 -14.43 10.12
CA PRO A 243 -5.15 -14.54 9.51
C PRO A 243 -5.25 -15.82 8.69
N THR A 244 -6.17 -16.73 9.04
CA THR A 244 -6.50 -17.86 8.16
C THR A 244 -7.09 -17.26 6.89
N GLN A 245 -6.64 -17.70 5.70
CA GLN A 245 -7.10 -17.20 4.40
C GLN A 245 -8.60 -16.90 4.43
N LYS A 246 -8.90 -15.61 4.55
CA LYS A 246 -10.20 -15.07 4.22
C LYS A 246 -10.02 -14.55 2.81
N SER A 247 -10.86 -15.01 1.89
CA SER A 247 -11.17 -14.26 0.68
C SER A 247 -11.40 -12.79 1.08
N ASN A 248 -11.19 -11.85 0.16
CA ASN A 248 -11.35 -10.40 0.41
C ASN A 248 -12.72 -10.00 1.01
N GLU A 249 -13.66 -10.95 1.10
CA GLU A 249 -14.87 -10.93 1.91
C GLU A 249 -14.64 -10.13 3.20
N ASP A 250 -13.70 -10.49 4.07
CA ASP A 250 -13.73 -9.94 5.44
C ASP A 250 -13.05 -8.58 5.66
N ILE A 251 -12.15 -8.15 4.76
CA ILE A 251 -11.43 -6.86 4.89
C ILE A 251 -12.33 -5.69 4.43
N THR A 252 -13.50 -6.02 3.84
CA THR A 252 -14.54 -5.05 3.45
C THR A 252 -15.90 -5.23 4.14
N LEU A 253 -16.06 -6.21 5.06
CA LEU A 253 -17.39 -6.67 5.53
C LEU A 253 -17.76 -6.41 7.00
N ASP A 254 -17.11 -5.50 7.73
CA ASP A 254 -17.61 -5.09 9.06
C ASP A 254 -18.66 -3.96 9.02
N ALA A 255 -18.99 -3.42 7.84
CA ALA A 255 -20.22 -2.68 7.66
C ALA A 255 -21.32 -3.70 7.32
N HIS A 256 -22.26 -3.90 8.26
CA HIS A 256 -23.53 -4.63 8.12
C HIS A 256 -23.79 -5.12 6.69
N GLN A 257 -23.91 -6.43 6.45
CA GLN A 257 -24.33 -6.98 5.15
C GLN A 257 -25.70 -6.41 4.77
N LEU A 258 -25.68 -5.22 4.16
CA LEU A 258 -26.86 -4.54 3.71
C LEU A 258 -27.38 -5.35 2.52
N PRO A 259 -28.70 -5.57 2.42
CA PRO A 259 -29.27 -6.26 1.27
C PRO A 259 -28.98 -5.48 -0.01
N PHE A 260 -29.04 -6.17 -1.14
CA PHE A 260 -28.99 -5.51 -2.45
C PHE A 260 -30.23 -4.63 -2.59
N ALA A 261 -30.06 -3.45 -3.19
CA ALA A 261 -31.20 -2.57 -3.44
C ALA A 261 -32.12 -3.22 -4.49
N PRO A 262 -33.46 -3.17 -4.31
CA PRO A 262 -34.37 -3.53 -5.38
C PRO A 262 -34.22 -2.56 -6.57
N GLU A 263 -34.73 -2.96 -7.73
CA GLU A 263 -34.78 -2.07 -8.89
C GLU A 263 -35.63 -0.82 -8.57
N LEU A 264 -35.07 0.37 -8.81
CA LEU A 264 -35.71 1.63 -8.47
C LEU A 264 -36.55 2.15 -9.63
N LEU A 265 -37.86 2.30 -9.40
CA LEU A 265 -38.77 2.97 -10.34
C LEU A 265 -38.71 4.50 -10.18
N PRO A 266 -38.94 5.28 -11.25
CA PRO A 266 -39.13 6.72 -11.16
C PRO A 266 -40.13 7.12 -10.06
N GLY A 267 -39.72 8.03 -9.19
CA GLY A 267 -40.48 8.51 -8.03
C GLY A 267 -40.27 7.72 -6.73
N GLN A 268 -39.66 6.52 -6.76
CA GLN A 268 -39.38 5.76 -5.54
C GLN A 268 -38.29 6.40 -4.70
N LEU A 269 -38.39 6.22 -3.39
CA LEU A 269 -37.44 6.71 -2.39
C LEU A 269 -36.52 5.58 -1.92
N LEU A 270 -35.21 5.86 -1.93
CA LEU A 270 -34.19 5.02 -1.31
C LEU A 270 -33.38 5.87 -0.33
N ASP A 271 -33.55 5.66 0.98
CA ASP A 271 -32.81 6.38 2.04
C ASP A 271 -32.74 7.90 1.82
N GLY A 272 -33.85 8.52 1.42
CA GLY A 272 -33.94 9.97 1.13
C GLY A 272 -33.47 10.40 -0.27
N TYR A 273 -33.13 9.45 -1.15
CA TYR A 273 -32.90 9.69 -2.57
C TYR A 273 -34.15 9.33 -3.37
N ARG A 274 -34.74 10.32 -4.05
CA ARG A 274 -35.87 10.09 -4.95
C ARG A 274 -35.36 9.78 -6.35
N ALA A 275 -35.52 8.54 -6.81
CA ALA A 275 -35.13 8.14 -8.16
C ALA A 275 -35.94 8.92 -9.20
N LEU A 276 -35.27 9.48 -10.20
CA LEU A 276 -35.91 10.20 -11.32
C LEU A 276 -36.01 9.31 -12.56
N ARG A 277 -34.91 8.66 -12.94
CA ARG A 277 -34.84 7.76 -14.10
C ARG A 277 -33.60 6.88 -14.06
N LEU A 278 -33.65 5.76 -14.76
CA LEU A 278 -32.48 4.96 -15.09
C LEU A 278 -31.56 5.72 -16.06
N ILE A 279 -30.26 5.77 -15.77
CA ILE A 279 -29.21 6.31 -16.65
C ILE A 279 -28.56 5.17 -17.43
N HIS A 280 -28.18 4.10 -16.73
CA HIS A 280 -27.45 2.98 -17.30
C HIS A 280 -27.81 1.68 -16.60
N ALA A 281 -27.97 0.60 -17.36
CA ALA A 281 -28.11 -0.75 -16.84
C ALA A 281 -27.06 -1.68 -17.46
N SER A 282 -26.45 -2.50 -16.61
CA SER A 282 -25.46 -3.50 -16.97
C SER A 282 -25.70 -4.77 -16.17
N SER A 283 -25.10 -5.89 -16.58
CA SER A 283 -25.15 -7.14 -15.82
C SER A 283 -24.56 -7.05 -14.40
N ARG A 284 -23.77 -6.00 -14.10
CA ARG A 284 -23.13 -5.80 -12.80
C ARG A 284 -23.89 -4.84 -11.89
N SER A 285 -24.49 -3.81 -12.48
CA SER A 285 -25.04 -2.68 -11.73
C SER A 285 -26.04 -1.87 -12.56
N HIS A 286 -26.95 -1.21 -11.86
CA HIS A 286 -27.85 -0.20 -12.40
C HIS A 286 -27.49 1.17 -11.82
N VAL A 287 -27.52 2.20 -12.65
CA VAL A 287 -27.21 3.59 -12.29
C VAL A 287 -28.46 4.44 -12.54
N TYR A 288 -28.92 5.12 -11.51
CA TYR A 288 -30.10 5.99 -11.55
C TYR A 288 -29.71 7.45 -11.33
N LEU A 289 -30.37 8.35 -12.06
CA LEU A 289 -30.43 9.76 -11.68
C LEU A 289 -31.42 9.87 -10.54
N ALA A 290 -31.03 10.48 -9.44
CA ALA A 290 -31.90 10.75 -8.30
C ALA A 290 -31.74 12.19 -7.80
N VAL A 291 -32.66 12.63 -6.96
CA VAL A 291 -32.54 13.88 -6.19
C VAL A 291 -32.44 13.52 -4.73
N ASP A 292 -31.43 14.07 -4.06
CA ASP A 292 -31.36 14.03 -2.60
C ASP A 292 -32.41 14.97 -2.00
N GLU A 293 -33.36 14.45 -1.22
CA GLU A 293 -34.46 15.27 -0.68
C GLU A 293 -33.99 16.29 0.35
N ALA A 294 -32.87 16.06 1.02
CA ALA A 294 -32.35 16.96 2.04
C ALA A 294 -31.67 18.21 1.43
N SER A 295 -30.83 18.03 0.41
CA SER A 295 -30.09 19.13 -0.24
C SER A 295 -30.71 19.62 -1.55
N ASN A 296 -31.71 18.91 -2.07
CA ASN A 296 -32.31 19.14 -3.39
C ASN A 296 -31.30 19.08 -4.55
N ARG A 297 -30.16 18.38 -4.36
CA ARG A 297 -29.13 18.19 -5.39
C ARG A 297 -29.38 16.92 -6.20
N GLN A 298 -29.06 16.96 -7.48
CA GLN A 298 -29.04 15.77 -8.33
C GLN A 298 -27.81 14.91 -8.04
N VAL A 299 -28.02 13.60 -7.99
CA VAL A 299 -27.00 12.59 -7.68
C VAL A 299 -27.15 11.39 -8.60
N ALA A 300 -26.06 10.66 -8.80
CA ALA A 300 -26.10 9.34 -9.43
C ALA A 300 -26.06 8.26 -8.33
N ILE A 301 -27.04 7.36 -8.35
CA ILE A 301 -27.13 6.22 -7.44
C ILE A 301 -26.82 4.96 -8.23
N LYS A 302 -25.68 4.33 -7.92
CA LYS A 302 -25.31 3.02 -8.45
C LYS A 302 -25.71 1.95 -7.44
N VAL A 303 -26.42 0.94 -7.90
CA VAL A 303 -26.78 -0.25 -7.12
C VAL A 303 -26.25 -1.50 -7.81
N PRO A 304 -25.80 -2.53 -7.08
CA PRO A 304 -25.47 -3.81 -7.69
C PRO A 304 -26.69 -4.43 -8.38
N ALA A 305 -26.50 -5.15 -9.48
CA ALA A 305 -27.59 -5.89 -10.13
C ALA A 305 -28.01 -7.07 -9.24
N MET A 306 -29.33 -7.35 -9.16
CA MET A 306 -29.86 -8.41 -8.29
C MET A 306 -29.29 -9.80 -8.60
N ASP A 307 -29.00 -10.08 -9.88
CA ASP A 307 -28.38 -11.34 -10.33
C ASP A 307 -26.98 -11.58 -9.75
N MET A 308 -26.33 -10.53 -9.21
CA MET A 308 -25.01 -10.59 -8.60
C MET A 308 -25.04 -10.89 -7.10
N GLN A 309 -26.23 -11.01 -6.48
CA GLN A 309 -26.35 -11.24 -5.04
C GLN A 309 -25.65 -12.52 -4.56
N GLN A 310 -25.54 -13.52 -5.44
CA GLN A 310 -24.89 -14.80 -5.16
C GLN A 310 -23.42 -14.85 -5.64
N ASP A 311 -22.88 -13.77 -6.22
CA ASP A 311 -21.48 -13.69 -6.65
C ASP A 311 -20.65 -12.87 -5.63
N PRO A 312 -19.85 -13.51 -4.77
CA PRO A 312 -19.00 -12.82 -3.79
C PRO A 312 -18.04 -11.82 -4.43
N ARG A 313 -17.58 -12.07 -5.66
CA ARG A 313 -16.65 -11.18 -6.37
C ARG A 313 -17.32 -9.88 -6.79
N ALA A 314 -18.61 -9.92 -7.10
CA ALA A 314 -19.36 -8.73 -7.47
C ALA A 314 -19.56 -7.80 -6.26
N LEU A 315 -19.80 -8.37 -5.07
CA LEU A 315 -19.86 -7.62 -3.81
C LEU A 315 -18.50 -6.99 -3.47
N GLU A 316 -17.42 -7.75 -3.60
CA GLU A 316 -16.06 -7.27 -3.38
C GLU A 316 -15.73 -6.06 -4.28
N HIS A 317 -16.04 -6.16 -5.57
CA HIS A 317 -15.82 -5.08 -6.52
C HIS A 317 -16.63 -3.84 -6.18
N PHE A 318 -17.89 -4.00 -5.77
CA PHE A 318 -18.74 -2.89 -5.39
C PHE A 318 -18.24 -2.18 -4.12
N ASN A 319 -17.80 -2.95 -3.13
CA ASN A 319 -17.19 -2.41 -1.92
C ASN A 319 -15.88 -1.68 -2.23
N THR A 320 -15.06 -2.26 -3.11
CA THR A 320 -13.82 -1.62 -3.60
C THR A 320 -14.14 -0.30 -4.28
N GLU A 321 -15.15 -0.25 -5.14
CA GLU A 321 -15.58 0.97 -5.81
C GLU A 321 -15.98 2.05 -4.81
N GLN A 322 -16.82 1.72 -3.83
CA GLN A 322 -17.23 2.65 -2.79
C GLN A 322 -16.02 3.16 -1.99
N TRP A 323 -15.11 2.26 -1.61
CA TRP A 323 -13.92 2.60 -0.84
C TRP A 323 -12.97 3.54 -1.60
N VAL A 324 -12.81 3.31 -2.90
CA VAL A 324 -12.02 4.16 -3.82
C VAL A 324 -12.67 5.53 -3.99
N ALA A 325 -13.99 5.58 -4.23
CA ALA A 325 -14.75 6.83 -4.38
C ALA A 325 -14.48 7.79 -3.23
N GLN A 326 -14.48 7.27 -2.00
CA GLN A 326 -14.33 8.05 -0.78
C GLN A 326 -12.94 8.64 -0.57
N ARG A 327 -11.92 8.15 -1.27
CA ARG A 327 -10.50 8.49 -1.02
C ARG A 327 -9.86 9.31 -2.12
N ILE A 328 -10.47 9.41 -3.29
CA ILE A 328 -9.95 10.21 -4.40
C ILE A 328 -10.60 11.58 -4.39
N ASN A 329 -9.78 12.62 -4.24
CA ASN A 329 -10.20 14.00 -4.44
C ASN A 329 -9.50 14.59 -5.66
N SER A 330 -10.23 14.68 -6.77
CA SER A 330 -9.74 15.24 -8.04
C SER A 330 -10.91 15.84 -8.81
N PRO A 331 -10.74 16.96 -9.55
CA PRO A 331 -11.76 17.44 -10.47
C PRO A 331 -12.01 16.49 -11.65
N HIS A 332 -11.08 15.55 -11.92
CA HIS A 332 -11.16 14.61 -13.03
C HIS A 332 -11.62 13.21 -12.62
N VAL A 333 -12.15 13.04 -11.42
CA VAL A 333 -12.70 11.78 -10.90
C VAL A 333 -14.01 12.09 -10.20
N VAL A 334 -15.05 11.29 -10.45
CA VAL A 334 -16.36 11.55 -9.86
C VAL A 334 -16.29 11.54 -8.33
N ARG A 335 -16.90 12.54 -7.71
CA ARG A 335 -16.87 12.69 -6.26
C ARG A 335 -17.98 11.87 -5.58
N PRO A 336 -17.69 11.26 -4.43
CA PRO A 336 -18.69 10.58 -3.62
C PRO A 336 -19.69 11.60 -3.08
N PHE A 337 -20.96 11.24 -3.07
CA PHE A 337 -22.03 12.00 -2.42
C PHE A 337 -22.50 11.18 -1.21
N ALA A 338 -21.87 11.41 -0.05
CA ALA A 338 -22.09 10.59 1.15
C ALA A 338 -22.46 11.44 2.38
N PRO A 339 -23.67 12.03 2.42
CA PRO A 339 -24.21 12.61 3.65
C PRO A 339 -24.34 11.54 4.74
N GLN A 340 -24.11 11.90 6.01
CA GLN A 340 -24.31 10.99 7.14
C GLN A 340 -25.78 10.56 7.20
N ARG A 341 -26.08 9.35 6.72
CA ARG A 341 -27.39 8.71 6.79
C ARG A 341 -27.24 7.21 7.02
N GLN A 342 -28.20 6.64 7.75
CA GLN A 342 -28.30 5.20 7.89
C GLN A 342 -28.74 4.60 6.56
N ARG A 343 -28.04 3.56 6.11
CA ARG A 343 -28.32 2.87 4.85
C ARG A 343 -29.19 1.65 5.10
N SER A 344 -30.20 1.44 4.26
CA SER A 344 -31.06 0.24 4.28
C SER A 344 -30.58 -0.84 3.30
N CYS A 345 -29.78 -0.49 2.29
CA CYS A 345 -29.27 -1.40 1.28
C CYS A 345 -27.88 -0.97 0.71
N LEU A 346 -27.30 -1.81 -0.15
CA LEU A 346 -26.07 -1.51 -0.88
C LEU A 346 -26.32 -0.56 -2.06
N TYR A 347 -25.73 0.64 -1.99
CA TYR A 347 -25.66 1.60 -3.09
C TYR A 347 -24.42 2.50 -2.93
N LEU A 348 -23.97 3.07 -4.03
CA LEU A 348 -22.95 4.10 -4.09
C LEU A 348 -23.60 5.36 -4.66
N ALA A 349 -23.61 6.43 -3.87
CA ALA A 349 -24.07 7.72 -4.31
C ALA A 349 -22.88 8.59 -4.70
N THR A 350 -22.93 9.21 -5.87
CA THR A 350 -21.93 10.16 -6.36
C THR A 350 -22.60 11.44 -6.85
N GLU A 351 -21.80 12.48 -7.05
CA GLU A 351 -22.27 13.66 -7.79
C GLU A 351 -22.77 13.23 -9.19
N TYR A 352 -23.89 13.81 -9.63
CA TYR A 352 -24.36 13.62 -10.99
C TYR A 352 -23.54 14.52 -11.94
N VAL A 353 -22.78 13.90 -12.84
CA VAL A 353 -22.07 14.61 -13.89
C VAL A 353 -23.01 14.77 -15.08
N GLN A 354 -23.50 16.00 -15.27
CA GLN A 354 -24.28 16.36 -16.44
C GLN A 354 -23.35 16.53 -17.64
N GLY A 355 -23.50 15.68 -18.65
CA GLY A 355 -22.63 15.68 -19.82
C GLY A 355 -22.82 14.44 -20.70
N THR A 356 -21.88 14.22 -21.61
CA THR A 356 -21.88 13.09 -22.54
C THR A 356 -20.68 12.17 -22.30
N SER A 357 -20.80 10.88 -22.64
CA SER A 357 -19.66 9.97 -22.58
C SER A 357 -18.64 10.28 -23.67
N LEU A 358 -17.35 10.02 -23.44
CA LEU A 358 -16.32 10.16 -24.46
C LEU A 358 -16.61 9.26 -25.67
N LYS A 359 -17.25 8.10 -25.44
CA LYS A 359 -17.74 7.23 -26.52
C LYS A 359 -18.73 7.95 -27.44
N GLN A 360 -19.74 8.61 -26.87
CA GLN A 360 -20.70 9.37 -27.67
C GLN A 360 -20.04 10.58 -28.31
N TRP A 361 -19.18 11.28 -27.56
CA TRP A 361 -18.42 12.41 -28.08
C TRP A 361 -17.56 12.06 -29.30
N LEU A 362 -16.92 10.88 -29.32
CA LEU A 362 -16.16 10.35 -30.46
C LEU A 362 -17.05 10.14 -31.70
N LEU A 363 -18.31 9.72 -31.51
CA LEU A 363 -19.26 9.57 -32.62
C LEU A 363 -19.68 10.93 -33.19
N ASP A 364 -19.89 11.90 -32.30
CA ASP A 364 -20.33 13.25 -32.66
C ASP A 364 -19.17 14.07 -33.27
N ASN A 365 -17.92 13.73 -32.94
CA ASN A 365 -16.70 14.42 -33.37
C ASN A 365 -15.71 13.46 -34.04
N PRO A 366 -15.99 12.98 -35.27
CA PRO A 366 -15.17 11.96 -35.92
C PRO A 366 -13.77 12.45 -36.31
N ASN A 367 -13.58 13.77 -36.49
CA ASN A 367 -12.30 14.40 -36.86
C ASN A 367 -12.00 15.60 -35.94
N PRO A 368 -11.69 15.37 -34.65
CA PRO A 368 -11.49 16.44 -33.70
C PRO A 368 -10.17 17.19 -33.96
N PRO A 369 -10.10 18.51 -33.73
CA PRO A 369 -8.84 19.24 -33.77
C PRO A 369 -7.81 18.65 -32.81
N LEU A 370 -6.53 18.60 -33.22
CA LEU A 370 -5.45 18.06 -32.41
C LEU A 370 -5.36 18.72 -31.02
N GLU A 371 -5.63 20.02 -30.94
CA GLU A 371 -5.64 20.76 -29.68
C GLU A 371 -6.71 20.23 -28.71
N THR A 372 -7.90 19.92 -29.21
CA THR A 372 -8.98 19.32 -28.41
C THR A 372 -8.58 17.94 -27.91
N VAL A 373 -7.99 17.10 -28.77
CA VAL A 373 -7.49 15.77 -28.37
C VAL A 373 -6.43 15.89 -27.28
N ARG A 374 -5.47 16.82 -27.44
CA ARG A 374 -4.41 17.07 -26.45
C ARG A 374 -5.00 17.45 -25.09
N GLN A 375 -5.99 18.35 -25.07
CA GLN A 375 -6.65 18.77 -23.84
C GLN A 375 -7.40 17.61 -23.15
N LEU A 376 -8.13 16.79 -23.91
CA LEU A 376 -8.82 15.62 -23.37
C LEU A 376 -7.84 14.62 -22.75
N VAL A 377 -6.77 14.27 -23.48
CA VAL A 377 -5.73 13.33 -23.02
C VAL A 377 -5.06 13.83 -21.75
N GLU A 378 -4.76 15.13 -21.68
CA GLU A 378 -4.17 15.73 -20.48
C GLU A 378 -5.10 15.60 -19.25
N GLN A 379 -6.40 15.85 -19.42
CA GLN A 379 -7.38 15.70 -18.33
C GLN A 379 -7.52 14.23 -17.89
N ILE A 380 -7.56 13.27 -18.81
CA ILE A 380 -7.57 11.82 -18.47
C ILE A 380 -6.31 11.48 -17.67
N ALA A 381 -5.14 11.92 -18.11
CA ALA A 381 -3.88 11.67 -17.42
C ALA A 381 -3.87 12.28 -16.01
N ARG A 382 -4.45 13.47 -15.81
CA ARG A 382 -4.61 14.07 -14.47
C ARG A 382 -5.55 13.26 -13.59
N GLY A 383 -6.63 12.71 -14.15
CA GLY A 383 -7.52 11.76 -13.47
C GLY A 383 -6.78 10.50 -13.01
N LEU A 384 -6.11 9.81 -13.93
CA LEU A 384 -5.31 8.61 -13.62
C LEU A 384 -4.21 8.87 -12.58
N ARG A 385 -3.55 10.04 -12.67
CA ARG A 385 -2.53 10.43 -11.67
C ARG A 385 -3.10 10.53 -10.26
N ALA A 386 -4.37 10.87 -10.09
CA ALA A 386 -5.02 10.90 -8.78
C ALA A 386 -5.11 9.48 -8.17
N PHE A 387 -5.39 8.46 -8.98
CA PHE A 387 -5.32 7.05 -8.58
C PHE A 387 -3.88 6.63 -8.25
N HIS A 388 -2.95 6.91 -9.17
CA HIS A 388 -1.57 6.41 -9.07
C HIS A 388 -0.84 6.96 -7.84
N ARG A 389 -1.12 8.19 -7.43
CA ARG A 389 -0.57 8.79 -6.18
C ARG A 389 -1.00 8.07 -4.91
N LEU A 390 -2.10 7.32 -4.97
CA LEU A 390 -2.61 6.50 -3.88
C LEU A 390 -2.27 5.02 -4.05
N GLU A 391 -1.36 4.66 -4.96
CA GLU A 391 -1.03 3.28 -5.34
C GLU A 391 -2.26 2.47 -5.81
N MET A 392 -3.19 3.17 -6.44
CA MET A 392 -4.34 2.57 -7.12
C MET A 392 -4.10 2.55 -8.63
N VAL A 393 -4.53 1.49 -9.30
CA VAL A 393 -4.52 1.36 -10.78
C VAL A 393 -5.96 1.18 -11.22
N HIS A 394 -6.43 2.00 -12.17
CA HIS A 394 -7.85 2.07 -12.56
C HIS A 394 -8.34 0.77 -13.25
N GLN A 395 -7.55 0.22 -14.16
CA GLN A 395 -7.75 -1.06 -14.89
C GLN A 395 -8.98 -1.20 -15.80
N ASP A 396 -10.05 -0.42 -15.63
CA ASP A 396 -11.22 -0.40 -16.53
C ASP A 396 -11.37 0.93 -17.28
N LEU A 397 -10.25 1.50 -17.75
CA LEU A 397 -10.28 2.76 -18.51
C LEU A 397 -10.76 2.50 -19.95
N LYS A 398 -11.90 3.09 -20.30
CA LYS A 398 -12.53 3.03 -21.64
C LYS A 398 -13.37 4.27 -21.90
N PRO A 399 -13.69 4.62 -23.15
CA PRO A 399 -14.52 5.79 -23.47
C PRO A 399 -15.91 5.81 -22.82
N ASP A 400 -16.50 4.66 -22.50
CA ASP A 400 -17.78 4.56 -21.78
C ASP A 400 -17.66 5.07 -20.32
N ASN A 401 -16.48 4.96 -19.72
CA ASN A 401 -16.19 5.30 -18.32
C ASN A 401 -15.63 6.73 -18.16
N ILE A 402 -15.77 7.56 -19.19
CA ILE A 402 -15.25 8.92 -19.24
C ILE A 402 -16.41 9.83 -19.63
N LEU A 403 -16.78 10.76 -18.76
CA LEU A 403 -17.77 11.79 -19.08
C LEU A 403 -17.08 13.12 -19.37
N ILE A 404 -17.66 13.89 -20.28
CA ILE A 404 -17.30 15.28 -20.56
C ILE A 404 -18.52 16.11 -20.18
N ASP A 405 -18.36 16.96 -19.17
CA ASP A 405 -19.42 17.87 -18.74
C ASP A 405 -19.65 19.04 -19.71
N ASP A 406 -20.71 19.79 -19.49
CA ASP A 406 -21.09 20.94 -20.34
C ASP A 406 -20.01 22.06 -20.37
N GLN A 407 -19.03 22.05 -19.46
CA GLN A 407 -17.90 22.98 -19.40
C GLN A 407 -16.63 22.41 -20.06
N GLY A 408 -16.68 21.19 -20.63
CA GLY A 408 -15.53 20.51 -21.21
C GLY A 408 -14.59 19.87 -20.18
N THR A 409 -15.03 19.75 -18.92
CA THR A 409 -14.28 19.04 -17.88
C THR A 409 -14.51 17.54 -18.02
N LEU A 410 -13.42 16.80 -18.10
CA LEU A 410 -13.45 15.36 -18.15
C LEU A 410 -13.48 14.76 -16.74
N VAL A 411 -14.39 13.83 -16.52
CA VAL A 411 -14.57 13.12 -15.25
C VAL A 411 -14.55 11.62 -15.49
N LEU A 412 -13.62 10.92 -14.82
CA LEU A 412 -13.61 9.46 -14.78
C LEU A 412 -14.75 8.93 -13.90
N ILE A 413 -15.49 7.97 -14.43
CA ILE A 413 -16.62 7.29 -13.76
C ILE A 413 -16.41 5.77 -13.82
N ASP A 414 -16.89 5.04 -12.80
CA ASP A 414 -16.70 3.58 -12.62
C ASP A 414 -15.25 3.14 -12.38
N PHE A 415 -14.98 2.77 -11.13
CA PHE A 415 -13.69 2.25 -10.67
C PHE A 415 -13.84 0.90 -9.94
N GLY A 416 -14.89 0.14 -10.25
CA GLY A 416 -15.13 -1.18 -9.65
C GLY A 416 -14.11 -2.27 -10.00
N ALA A 417 -13.20 -2.00 -10.94
CA ALA A 417 -12.05 -2.86 -11.25
C ALA A 417 -10.73 -2.33 -10.68
N THR A 418 -10.75 -1.28 -9.84
CA THR A 418 -9.52 -0.64 -9.36
C THR A 418 -8.70 -1.60 -8.51
N ARG A 419 -7.42 -1.71 -8.83
CA ARG A 419 -6.44 -2.47 -8.06
C ARG A 419 -5.76 -1.57 -7.04
N ILE A 420 -5.76 -1.98 -5.78
CA ILE A 420 -5.14 -1.24 -4.66
C ILE A 420 -3.92 -2.02 -4.15
N ALA A 421 -2.72 -1.43 -4.22
CA ALA A 421 -1.48 -2.14 -3.85
C ALA A 421 -1.49 -2.63 -2.39
N GLY A 422 -1.91 -1.79 -1.43
CA GLY A 422 -1.99 -2.18 -0.02
C GLY A 422 -2.95 -3.33 0.27
N LEU A 423 -4.02 -3.49 -0.53
CA LEU A 423 -4.94 -4.62 -0.40
C LEU A 423 -4.38 -5.90 -1.07
N GLN A 424 -3.54 -5.77 -2.10
CA GLN A 424 -2.91 -6.92 -2.76
C GLN A 424 -1.85 -7.62 -1.90
N GLU A 425 -1.15 -6.90 -1.02
CA GLU A 425 -0.25 -7.53 -0.04
C GLU A 425 -0.96 -8.54 0.88
N LEU A 426 -2.29 -8.49 0.95
CA LEU A 426 -3.10 -9.44 1.72
C LEU A 426 -3.42 -10.71 0.92
N ARG A 427 -3.12 -10.77 -0.39
CA ARG A 427 -3.43 -11.88 -1.28
C ARG A 427 -2.19 -12.74 -1.55
N GLU A 428 -2.25 -14.02 -1.19
CA GLU A 428 -1.19 -15.00 -1.50
C GLU A 428 -1.18 -15.44 -2.98
N HIS A 429 -2.23 -15.12 -3.75
CA HIS A 429 -2.39 -15.57 -5.13
C HIS A 429 -2.83 -14.40 -6.04
N ASN A 430 -2.05 -14.13 -7.08
CA ASN A 430 -2.42 -13.28 -8.22
C ASN A 430 -3.47 -14.01 -9.07
N GLU A 431 -4.72 -14.10 -8.60
CA GLU A 431 -5.78 -14.61 -9.47
C GLU A 431 -5.91 -13.73 -10.72
N PRO A 432 -5.91 -14.31 -11.94
CA PRO A 432 -6.05 -13.55 -13.17
C PRO A 432 -7.38 -12.79 -13.15
N THR A 433 -7.31 -11.47 -13.04
CA THR A 433 -8.51 -10.64 -13.15
C THR A 433 -8.73 -10.36 -14.62
N TRP A 434 -9.49 -11.24 -15.29
CA TRP A 434 -9.82 -11.03 -16.70
C TRP A 434 -10.53 -9.67 -16.87
N PRO A 435 -10.09 -8.78 -17.78
CA PRO A 435 -10.69 -7.47 -17.91
C PRO A 435 -12.13 -7.60 -18.43
N ARG A 436 -13.08 -7.16 -17.62
CA ARG A 436 -14.52 -7.30 -17.89
C ARG A 436 -15.04 -5.99 -18.49
N GLY A 437 -15.12 -5.92 -19.81
CA GLY A 437 -15.82 -4.82 -20.51
C GLY A 437 -14.96 -3.67 -21.03
N ALA A 438 -13.68 -3.54 -20.65
CA ALA A 438 -12.69 -2.69 -21.32
C ALA A 438 -11.67 -3.49 -22.14
N ALA A 439 -12.00 -4.71 -22.56
CA ALA A 439 -11.02 -5.64 -23.13
C ALA A 439 -10.26 -5.08 -24.35
N LEU A 440 -10.88 -4.22 -25.16
CA LEU A 440 -10.23 -3.56 -26.31
C LEU A 440 -9.19 -2.49 -25.93
N TYR A 441 -9.28 -1.94 -24.72
CA TYR A 441 -8.41 -0.91 -24.18
C TYR A 441 -7.42 -1.45 -23.14
N SER A 442 -7.63 -2.69 -22.67
CA SER A 442 -6.82 -3.29 -21.61
C SER A 442 -5.45 -3.72 -22.11
N ALA A 443 -4.45 -3.58 -21.24
CA ALA A 443 -3.09 -3.97 -21.54
C ALA A 443 -2.93 -5.50 -21.70
N PRO A 444 -2.02 -5.98 -22.56
CA PRO A 444 -1.86 -7.42 -22.83
C PRO A 444 -1.51 -8.25 -21.59
N GLU A 445 -0.70 -7.72 -20.68
CA GLU A 445 -0.29 -8.36 -19.41
C GLU A 445 -1.50 -8.75 -18.54
N THR A 446 -2.60 -8.00 -18.61
CA THR A 446 -3.85 -8.30 -17.91
C THR A 446 -4.44 -9.64 -18.37
N PHE A 447 -4.34 -9.97 -19.65
CA PHE A 447 -4.84 -11.22 -20.22
C PHE A 447 -3.90 -12.41 -19.97
N LEU A 448 -2.63 -12.13 -19.65
CA LEU A 448 -1.64 -13.14 -19.29
C LEU A 448 -1.68 -13.47 -17.79
N GLY A 449 -2.48 -12.76 -17.00
CA GLY A 449 -2.49 -12.88 -15.54
C GLY A 449 -1.21 -12.35 -14.89
N GLU A 450 -0.43 -11.55 -15.61
CA GLU A 450 0.78 -10.93 -15.09
C GLU A 450 0.42 -9.77 -14.15
N PRO A 451 1.25 -9.47 -13.14
CA PRO A 451 1.02 -8.33 -12.25
C PRO A 451 0.94 -7.03 -13.05
N THR A 452 -0.24 -6.41 -13.05
CA THR A 452 -0.45 -5.10 -13.69
C THR A 452 0.04 -3.99 -12.77
N ASN A 453 0.57 -2.91 -13.34
CA ASN A 453 0.95 -1.71 -12.61
C ASN A 453 0.38 -0.47 -13.32
N TRP A 454 0.85 0.73 -12.98
CA TRP A 454 0.40 1.98 -13.61
C TRP A 454 0.58 2.00 -15.15
N GLN A 455 1.46 1.17 -15.71
CA GLN A 455 1.67 1.02 -17.15
C GLN A 455 0.44 0.45 -17.85
N ALA A 456 -0.39 -0.34 -17.17
CA ALA A 456 -1.63 -0.86 -17.73
C ALA A 456 -2.62 0.28 -18.04
N ASP A 457 -2.77 1.24 -17.12
CA ASP A 457 -3.59 2.44 -17.35
C ASP A 457 -2.98 3.34 -18.44
N GLN A 458 -1.64 3.41 -18.53
CA GLN A 458 -0.98 4.15 -19.61
C GLN A 458 -1.23 3.51 -20.98
N PHE A 459 -1.22 2.18 -21.06
CA PHE A 459 -1.58 1.47 -22.28
C PHE A 459 -3.01 1.83 -22.69
N SER A 460 -3.98 1.78 -21.76
CA SER A 460 -5.36 2.16 -22.04
C SER A 460 -5.50 3.60 -22.49
N LEU A 461 -4.79 4.54 -21.86
CA LEU A 461 -4.73 5.93 -22.31
C LEU A 461 -4.13 6.06 -23.72
N GLY A 462 -3.10 5.28 -24.03
CA GLY A 462 -2.49 5.22 -25.37
C GLY A 462 -3.48 4.73 -26.43
N VAL A 463 -4.25 3.68 -26.13
CA VAL A 463 -5.32 3.18 -27.02
C VAL A 463 -6.40 4.23 -27.24
N ILE A 464 -6.87 4.89 -26.17
CA ILE A 464 -7.88 5.97 -26.27
C ILE A 464 -7.33 7.16 -27.07
N THR A 465 -6.08 7.54 -26.86
CA THR A 465 -5.41 8.62 -27.60
C THR A 465 -5.34 8.28 -29.09
N TYR A 466 -4.94 7.05 -29.43
CA TYR A 466 -4.92 6.59 -30.82
C TYR A 466 -6.32 6.67 -31.45
N GLN A 467 -7.35 6.25 -30.72
CA GLN A 467 -8.73 6.31 -31.20
C GLN A 467 -9.25 7.74 -31.37
N LEU A 468 -8.89 8.66 -30.47
CA LEU A 468 -9.22 10.08 -30.61
C LEU A 468 -8.59 10.73 -31.84
N LEU A 469 -7.43 10.25 -32.26
CA LEU A 469 -6.71 10.79 -33.43
C LEU A 469 -7.14 10.15 -34.76
N THR A 470 -7.57 8.88 -34.75
CA THR A 470 -7.74 8.08 -35.97
C THR A 470 -9.15 7.51 -36.17
N GLY A 471 -9.98 7.53 -35.14
CA GLY A 471 -11.25 6.81 -35.09
C GLY A 471 -11.11 5.28 -35.03
N GLN A 472 -9.89 4.74 -35.01
CA GLN A 472 -9.59 3.29 -35.06
C GLN A 472 -8.91 2.80 -33.77
N LEU A 473 -8.68 1.49 -33.66
CA LEU A 473 -7.91 0.89 -32.56
C LEU A 473 -6.50 0.49 -33.04
N PRO A 474 -5.44 0.71 -32.24
CA PRO A 474 -4.05 0.49 -32.67
C PRO A 474 -3.70 -0.98 -32.97
N TYR A 475 -4.47 -1.92 -32.43
CA TYR A 475 -4.27 -3.36 -32.60
C TYR A 475 -5.50 -4.09 -33.13
N GLY A 476 -6.54 -3.36 -33.53
CA GLY A 476 -7.87 -3.90 -33.82
C GLY A 476 -8.47 -4.62 -32.60
N THR A 477 -9.20 -5.72 -32.84
CA THR A 477 -9.86 -6.52 -31.79
C THR A 477 -9.02 -7.70 -31.28
N ARG A 478 -7.71 -7.71 -31.55
CA ARG A 478 -6.84 -8.89 -31.30
C ARG A 478 -6.35 -9.01 -29.86
N VAL A 479 -6.23 -7.89 -29.13
CA VAL A 479 -5.70 -7.87 -27.76
C VAL A 479 -6.49 -8.78 -26.80
N PRO A 480 -7.85 -8.76 -26.79
CA PRO A 480 -8.65 -9.69 -25.97
C PRO A 480 -8.40 -11.18 -26.21
N GLY A 481 -7.82 -11.55 -27.36
CA GLY A 481 -7.54 -12.93 -27.74
C GLY A 481 -6.21 -13.47 -27.22
N ILE A 482 -5.39 -12.64 -26.56
CA ILE A 482 -4.07 -13.05 -26.05
C ILE A 482 -4.24 -13.99 -24.86
N ARG A 483 -3.52 -15.10 -24.86
CA ARG A 483 -3.48 -16.13 -23.82
C ARG A 483 -2.06 -16.58 -23.47
N ASN A 484 -1.06 -16.22 -24.27
CA ASN A 484 0.35 -16.56 -24.04
C ASN A 484 1.30 -15.56 -24.73
N GLN A 485 2.58 -15.60 -24.34
CA GLN A 485 3.60 -14.70 -24.87
C GLN A 485 3.81 -14.81 -26.40
N ASN A 486 3.60 -15.99 -27.00
CA ASN A 486 3.73 -16.15 -28.45
C ASN A 486 2.67 -15.37 -29.22
N GLN A 487 1.44 -15.32 -28.71
CA GLN A 487 0.38 -14.49 -29.29
C GLN A 487 0.66 -13.00 -29.11
N LEU A 488 1.19 -12.60 -27.94
CA LEU A 488 1.61 -11.22 -27.70
C LEU A 488 2.69 -10.77 -28.70
N ARG A 489 3.72 -11.59 -28.94
CA ARG A 489 4.78 -11.30 -29.92
C ARG A 489 4.29 -11.16 -31.36
N ARG A 490 3.12 -11.72 -31.68
CA ARG A 490 2.49 -11.64 -33.02
C ARG A 490 1.54 -10.45 -33.15
N LEU A 491 1.30 -9.69 -32.07
CA LEU A 491 0.44 -8.51 -32.11
C LEU A 491 1.06 -7.45 -33.00
N THR A 492 0.34 -7.03 -34.05
CA THR A 492 0.83 -6.01 -35.00
C THR A 492 0.18 -4.67 -34.70
N TYR A 493 1.00 -3.65 -34.50
CA TYR A 493 0.55 -2.25 -34.41
C TYR A 493 0.16 -1.73 -35.80
N HIS A 494 -0.96 -1.01 -35.87
CA HIS A 494 -1.41 -0.32 -37.07
C HIS A 494 -0.90 1.12 -36.98
N LEU A 495 -0.18 1.58 -38.01
CA LEU A 495 0.40 2.92 -38.01
C LEU A 495 -0.72 3.98 -38.11
N SER A 496 -0.72 4.95 -37.21
CA SER A 496 -1.71 6.03 -37.19
C SER A 496 -1.73 6.85 -38.48
N LEU A 497 -0.57 7.02 -39.14
CA LEU A 497 -0.42 7.71 -40.43
C LEU A 497 -1.23 7.09 -41.58
N ILE A 498 -1.72 5.86 -41.42
CA ILE A 498 -2.57 5.22 -42.43
C ILE A 498 -4.01 5.78 -42.38
N HIS A 499 -4.39 6.41 -41.26
CA HIS A 499 -5.77 6.83 -40.99
C HIS A 499 -5.95 8.35 -40.90
N ILE A 500 -4.86 9.11 -40.74
CA ILE A 500 -4.81 10.59 -40.70
C ILE A 500 -4.35 11.06 -42.08
#